data_AF-A0A2S9GQG3-F1
#
_entry.id   AF-A0A2S9GQG3-F1
#
_cell.length_a   1.000
_cell.length_b   1.000
_cell.length_c   1.000
_cell.angle_alpha   90.00
_cell.angle_beta   90.00
_cell.angle_gamma   90.00
#
_symmetry.space_group_name_H-M   'P 1'
#
loop_
_entity.id
_entity.type
_entity.pdbx_description
1 polymer ?
#
loop_
_entity_poly.entity_id
_entity_poly.type
_entity_poly.pdbx_seq_one_letter_code
_entity_poly.pdbx_strand_id
1 'polypeptide(L)' 'TGRLAKQAAGAVVAYLDDETMLLSATTASKQPKDHFDFFPLTIDVEERMYAAGRIPGSFFRREGRPSTDAIL' A
#
# COMPACT_ATOMS: atom_id res chain seq x y z
N THR A 1 9.17 -4.88 -12.20
CA THR A 1 8.15 -3.83 -12.46
C THR A 1 7.38 -4.17 -13.73
N GLY A 2 6.25 -3.51 -14.04
CA GLY A 2 5.59 -3.60 -15.37
C GLY A 2 4.51 -4.68 -15.56
N ARG A 3 4.33 -5.61 -14.63
CA ARG A 3 3.26 -6.62 -14.69
C ARG A 3 2.00 -6.20 -13.92
N LEU A 4 2.16 -5.62 -12.73
CA LEU A 4 1.08 -5.24 -11.81
C LEU A 4 0.92 -3.72 -11.75
N ALA A 5 -0.27 -3.26 -11.35
CA ALA A 5 -0.61 -1.84 -11.13
C ALA A 5 -0.20 -0.89 -12.26
N LYS A 6 -0.43 -1.29 -13.52
CA LYS A 6 0.00 -0.57 -14.73
C LYS A 6 -0.59 0.84 -14.90
N GLN A 7 -1.65 1.16 -14.17
CA GLN A 7 -2.29 2.48 -14.19
C GLN A 7 -1.66 3.47 -13.18
N ALA A 8 -0.84 2.98 -12.25
CA ALA A 8 -0.09 3.85 -11.36
C ALA A 8 1.01 4.60 -12.14
N ALA A 9 1.44 5.76 -11.62
CA ALA A 9 2.54 6.51 -12.22
C ALA A 9 3.86 5.71 -12.12
N GLY A 10 4.04 4.99 -11.02
CA GLY A 10 5.09 3.99 -10.85
C GLY A 10 4.60 2.82 -10.01
N ALA A 11 5.06 1.60 -10.32
CA ALA A 11 4.75 0.42 -9.53
C ALA A 11 5.91 -0.58 -9.51
N VAL A 12 6.26 -1.05 -8.31
CA VAL A 12 7.35 -1.98 -8.04
C VAL A 12 6.83 -3.13 -7.17
N VAL A 13 7.26 -4.33 -7.51
CA VAL A 13 7.14 -5.49 -6.62
C VAL A 13 8.53 -5.79 -6.11
N ALA A 14 8.66 -5.85 -4.79
CA ALA A 14 9.85 -6.33 -4.10
C ALA A 14 9.57 -7.72 -3.53
N TYR A 15 10.55 -8.61 -3.62
CA TYR A 15 10.51 -9.91 -2.98
C TYR A 15 11.68 -10.01 -2.01
N LEU A 16 11.43 -10.62 -0.86
CA LEU A 16 12.46 -11.09 0.05
C LEU A 16 12.45 -12.62 0.00
N ASP A 17 13.59 -13.19 -0.37
CA ASP A 17 13.81 -14.63 -0.53
C ASP A 17 12.77 -15.35 -1.43
N ASP A 18 12.20 -14.61 -2.39
CA ASP A 18 11.10 -15.05 -3.26
C ASP A 18 9.82 -15.54 -2.52
N GLU A 19 9.75 -15.35 -1.20
CA GLU A 19 8.65 -15.77 -0.34
C GLU A 19 7.78 -14.58 0.09
N THR A 20 8.41 -13.55 0.66
CA THR A 20 7.68 -12.36 1.10
C THR A 20 7.57 -11.37 -0.04
N MET A 21 6.34 -11.06 -0.45
CA MET A 21 6.06 -10.13 -1.54
C MET A 21 5.51 -8.80 -1.02
N LEU A 22 6.08 -7.69 -1.48
CA LEU A 22 5.57 -6.35 -1.26
C LEU A 22 5.30 -5.65 -2.59
N LEU A 23 4.09 -5.11 -2.76
CA LEU A 23 3.72 -4.27 -3.90
C LEU A 23 3.68 -2.80 -3.45
N SER A 24 4.47 -1.96 -4.09
CA SER A 24 4.41 -0.51 -3.94
C SER A 24 3.90 0.12 -5.24
N ALA A 25 2.86 0.95 -5.14
CA ALA A 25 2.30 1.70 -6.25
C ALA A 25 2.22 3.19 -5.88
N THR A 26 2.81 4.03 -6.72
CA THR A 26 2.89 5.48 -6.50
C THR A 26 2.03 6.19 -7.55
N THR A 27 1.23 7.14 -7.09
CA THR A 27 0.44 8.03 -7.96
C THR A 27 0.73 9.48 -7.62
N ALA A 28 0.58 10.34 -8.62
CA ALA A 28 0.72 11.78 -8.47
C ALA A 28 -0.51 12.47 -9.10
N SER A 29 -1.01 13.52 -8.47
CA SER A 29 -2.09 14.32 -9.05
C SER A 29 -1.59 15.04 -10.30
N LYS A 30 -2.44 15.14 -11.32
CA LYS A 30 -2.11 15.87 -12.56
C LYS A 30 -1.96 17.38 -12.35
N GLN A 31 -2.66 17.91 -11.35
CA GLN A 31 -2.63 19.32 -10.99
C GLN A 31 -1.94 19.48 -9.64
N PRO A 32 -1.07 20.49 -9.48
CA PRO A 32 -0.48 20.81 -8.20
C PRO A 32 -1.54 21.37 -7.24
N LYS A 33 -1.25 21.26 -5.94
CA LYS A 33 -2.15 21.65 -4.86
C LYS A 33 -1.59 22.88 -4.15
N ASP A 34 -1.64 24.03 -4.82
CA ASP A 34 -0.90 25.26 -4.45
C ASP A 34 -1.38 25.94 -3.16
N HIS A 35 -2.53 25.52 -2.62
CA HIS A 35 -3.05 25.98 -1.32
C HIS A 35 -2.34 25.42 -0.08
N PHE A 36 -1.39 24.50 -0.24
CA PHE A 36 -0.60 23.96 0.87
C PHE A 36 0.75 24.66 1.00
N ASP A 37 1.17 24.89 2.24
CA ASP A 37 2.49 25.40 2.61
C ASP A 37 3.54 24.29 2.83
N PHE A 38 3.14 23.03 2.59
CA PHE A 38 4.01 21.84 2.68
C PHE A 38 3.81 20.94 1.45
N PHE A 39 4.72 19.96 1.28
CA PHE A 39 4.59 18.94 0.25
C PHE A 39 3.59 17.84 0.69
N PRO A 40 2.41 17.71 0.06
CA PRO A 40 1.37 16.79 0.53
C PRO A 40 1.67 15.36 0.09
N LEU A 41 2.55 14.69 0.84
CA LEU A 41 2.86 13.28 0.68
C LEU A 41 1.96 12.43 1.58
N THR A 42 1.44 11.34 1.03
CA THR A 42 0.70 10.33 1.78
C THR A 42 1.30 8.97 1.49
N ILE A 43 1.50 8.20 2.55
CA ILE A 43 2.00 6.83 2.49
C ILE A 43 0.98 5.97 3.23
N ASP A 44 0.49 4.95 2.56
CA ASP A 44 -0.44 3.99 3.12
C ASP A 44 0.21 2.59 3.07
N VAL A 45 0.23 1.90 4.21
CA VAL A 45 0.65 0.50 4.32
C VAL A 45 -0.59 -0.36 4.54
N GLU A 46 -0.92 -1.19 3.56
CA GLU A 46 -2.04 -2.13 3.66
C GLU A 46 -1.53 -3.54 3.96
N GLU A 47 -1.64 -3.95 5.23
CA GLU A 47 -1.42 -5.35 5.60
C GLU A 47 -2.61 -6.21 5.17
N ARG A 48 -2.30 -7.35 4.56
CA ARG A 48 -3.31 -8.29 4.07
C ARG A 48 -3.18 -9.61 4.82
N MET A 49 -4.24 -10.02 5.52
CA MET A 49 -4.18 -11.22 6.38
C MET A 49 -3.97 -12.51 5.57
N TYR A 50 -4.41 -12.49 4.30
CA TYR A 50 -4.15 -13.59 3.38
C TYR A 50 -2.66 -13.81 3.10
N ALA A 51 -1.80 -12.79 3.27
CA ALA A 51 -0.35 -12.94 3.10
C ALA A 51 0.25 -13.91 4.15
N ALA A 52 -0.39 -14.02 5.32
CA ALA A 52 -0.06 -15.00 6.35
C ALA A 52 -0.95 -16.26 6.31
N GLY A 53 -1.78 -16.42 5.27
CA GLY A 53 -2.71 -17.55 5.15
C GLY A 53 -3.86 -17.53 6.17
N ARG A 54 -4.20 -16.38 6.74
CA ARG A 54 -5.22 -16.24 7.80
C ARG A 54 -6.44 -15.47 7.31
N ILE A 55 -7.61 -15.86 7.82
CA ILE A 55 -8.84 -15.08 7.66
C ILE A 55 -8.86 -13.99 8.75
N PRO A 56 -9.19 -12.72 8.41
CA PRO A 56 -9.27 -11.66 9.41
C PRO A 56 -10.22 -12.04 10.56
N GLY A 57 -9.75 -11.91 11.80
CA GLY A 57 -10.51 -12.23 13.02
C GLY A 57 -11.57 -11.20 13.40
N SER A 58 -11.79 -10.17 12.57
CA SER A 58 -12.82 -9.16 12.78
C SER A 58 -14.23 -9.73 12.54
N PHE A 59 -15.27 -9.14 13.14
CA PHE A 59 -16.66 -9.56 12.94
C PHE A 59 -17.04 -9.59 11.44
N PHE A 60 -16.56 -8.61 10.68
CA PHE A 60 -16.80 -8.50 9.24
C PHE A 60 -15.86 -9.35 8.39
N ARG A 61 -14.91 -10.09 8.99
CA ARG A 61 -13.89 -10.92 8.32
C ARG A 61 -13.11 -10.19 7.23
N ARG A 62 -12.83 -8.90 7.46
CA ARG A 62 -12.10 -8.02 6.55
C ARG A 62 -11.06 -7.21 7.32
N GLU A 63 -9.97 -6.85 6.65
CA GLU A 63 -9.00 -5.89 7.18
C GLU A 63 -9.67 -4.54 7.46
N GLY A 64 -9.40 -3.99 8.64
CA GLY A 64 -10.05 -2.79 9.16
C GLY A 64 -9.10 -1.61 9.23
N ARG A 65 -9.02 -0.99 10.41
CA ARG A 65 -8.06 0.09 10.67
C ARG A 65 -6.62 -0.43 10.54
N PRO A 66 -5.68 0.39 10.04
CA PRO A 66 -4.26 0.05 10.05
C PRO A 66 -3.79 -0.36 11.44
N SER A 67 -2.91 -1.37 11.51
CA SER A 67 -2.24 -1.78 12.73
C SER A 67 -1.19 -0.75 13.15
N THR A 68 -0.64 -0.89 14.36
CA THR A 68 0.49 -0.06 14.79
C THR A 68 1.68 -0.24 13.84
N ASP A 69 1.97 -1.48 13.42
CA ASP A 69 3.09 -1.80 12.54
C ASP A 69 2.90 -1.22 11.12
N ALA A 70 1.65 -1.06 10.67
CA ALA A 70 1.34 -0.38 9.42
C ALA A 70 1.46 1.16 9.49
N ILE A 71 1.44 1.74 10.69
CA ILE A 71 1.51 3.20 10.89
C ILE A 71 2.97 3.65 11.14
N LEU A 72 3.78 2.80 11.75
CA LEU A 72 5.18 3.07 12.12
C LEU A 72 6.13 2.93 10.92
#